data_AF-A0A1I7UJ06-F1
#
_entry.id   AF-A0A1I7UJ06-F1
#
_cell.length_a   1.000
_cell.length_b   1.000
_cell.length_c   1.000
_cell.angle_alpha   90.00
_cell.angle_beta   90.00
_cell.angle_gamma   90.00
#
_symmetry.space_group_name_H-M   'P 1'
#
loop_
_entity.id
_entity.type
_entity.pdbx_description
1 polymer ?
#
loop_
_entity_poly.entity_id
_entity_poly.type
_entity_poly.pdbx_seq_one_letter_code
_entity_poly.pdbx_strand_id
1 'polypeptide(L)'
;MSRFEWTDFPAKYLVLHYLDYESRCNLRICSKENRDLVDSHRFVALKVSLQEIPSCMDEEKTILRLDIDSFTIWFIGKNDVTRVERAWNGELMERFETKEENRIDVLRRYMDRFLMKERLETDELLIIGPSFEPSDNWKFRCSKLLLVSTGVPPQWVISWMQKVDPHLNELMVKNWSLEGISELPHIFQTKRKLSLRDSADLSDEQLEMIKATDLELSSWTVTPEGVKKALENYFRNGHPDDEFAFRALFPENFDPIELFPKELNVEVKSGSVEDEKM
;
A
#
# COMPACT_ATOMS: atom_id res chain seq x y z
N MET A 1 23.79 -1.75 -44.41
CA MET A 1 24.44 -2.11 -43.13
C MET A 1 23.37 -2.72 -42.25
N SER A 2 23.44 -4.03 -42.02
CA SER A 2 22.51 -4.77 -41.17
C SER A 2 22.93 -4.70 -39.70
N ARG A 3 21.94 -4.37 -38.86
CA ARG A 3 21.57 -4.97 -37.55
C ARG A 3 22.67 -5.22 -36.50
N PHE A 4 22.47 -4.65 -35.32
CA PHE A 4 22.21 -5.34 -34.03
C PHE A 4 21.61 -4.29 -33.07
N GLU A 5 20.60 -4.50 -32.24
CA GLU A 5 19.47 -5.41 -32.21
C GLU A 5 18.65 -4.97 -30.97
N TRP A 6 17.35 -4.85 -31.13
CA TRP A 6 16.39 -4.53 -30.08
C TRP A 6 16.08 -5.79 -29.25
N THR A 7 17.07 -6.42 -28.61
CA THR A 7 16.92 -7.85 -28.26
C THR A 7 16.80 -8.24 -26.81
N ASP A 8 16.73 -7.34 -25.83
CA ASP A 8 16.24 -7.75 -24.49
C ASP A 8 15.59 -6.59 -23.73
N PHE A 9 14.48 -6.05 -24.26
CA PHE A 9 13.76 -4.98 -23.55
C PHE A 9 12.23 -5.09 -23.61
N PRO A 10 11.62 -6.02 -22.84
CA PRO A 10 10.15 -6.10 -22.73
C PRO A 10 9.55 -5.09 -21.75
N ALA A 11 10.34 -4.20 -21.14
CA ALA A 11 9.85 -3.32 -20.07
C ALA A 11 9.94 -1.82 -20.38
N LYS A 12 10.79 -1.37 -21.33
CA LYS A 12 11.00 0.07 -21.63
C LYS A 12 9.71 0.76 -22.08
N TYR A 13 8.87 0.06 -22.83
CA TYR A 13 7.59 0.61 -23.30
C TYR A 13 6.52 0.71 -22.21
N LEU A 14 6.65 -0.01 -21.10
CA LEU A 14 5.68 0.00 -19.99
C LEU A 14 5.78 1.32 -19.20
N VAL A 15 6.99 1.79 -18.92
CA VAL A 15 7.24 3.05 -18.18
C VAL A 15 7.27 4.28 -19.09
N LEU A 16 7.42 4.07 -20.39
CA LEU A 16 7.11 5.06 -21.42
C LEU A 16 5.68 5.58 -21.32
N HIS A 17 4.79 5.10 -20.44
CA HIS A 17 3.47 5.71 -20.24
C HIS A 17 3.35 6.58 -18.98
N TYR A 18 4.28 6.46 -18.03
CA TYR A 18 4.26 7.25 -16.79
C TYR A 18 5.02 8.55 -16.90
N LEU A 19 6.20 8.53 -17.52
CA LEU A 19 6.92 9.76 -17.81
C LEU A 19 6.03 10.64 -18.69
N ASP A 20 5.97 11.96 -18.54
CA ASP A 20 5.31 12.79 -19.56
C ASP A 20 6.09 12.69 -20.90
N TYR A 21 5.45 13.03 -22.02
CA TYR A 21 6.07 12.89 -23.34
C TYR A 21 7.43 13.61 -23.46
N GLU A 22 7.53 14.76 -22.80
CA GLU A 22 8.74 15.57 -22.74
C GLU A 22 9.85 14.85 -21.97
N SER A 23 9.52 14.24 -20.83
CA SER A 23 10.41 13.40 -20.03
C SER A 23 10.86 12.15 -20.80
N ARG A 24 9.98 11.51 -21.56
CA ARG A 24 10.34 10.36 -22.43
C ARG A 24 11.31 10.77 -23.54
N CYS A 25 11.11 11.95 -24.14
CA CYS A 25 12.01 12.54 -25.14
C CYS A 25 13.36 12.92 -24.51
N ASN A 26 13.34 13.52 -23.32
CA ASN A 26 14.53 13.96 -22.58
C ASN A 26 15.40 12.76 -22.13
N LEU A 27 14.75 11.64 -21.84
CA LEU A 27 15.41 10.38 -21.50
C LEU A 27 15.79 9.55 -22.75
N ARG A 28 15.56 10.08 -23.97
CA ARG A 28 15.82 9.45 -25.28
C ARG A 28 15.15 8.09 -25.47
N ILE A 29 14.01 7.88 -24.83
CA ILE A 29 13.30 6.58 -24.81
C ILE A 29 12.27 6.49 -25.95
N CYS A 30 11.73 7.63 -26.41
CA CYS A 30 10.88 7.69 -27.62
C CYS A 30 11.26 8.88 -28.51
N SER A 31 11.06 8.75 -29.82
CA SER A 31 11.20 9.88 -30.75
C SER A 31 9.96 10.76 -30.71
N LYS A 32 10.11 12.02 -31.15
CA LYS A 32 8.99 12.95 -31.26
C LYS A 32 7.90 12.52 -32.28
N GLU A 33 8.16 11.47 -33.04
CA GLU A 33 7.33 10.99 -34.15
C GLU A 33 6.35 9.90 -33.72
N ASN A 34 6.53 9.28 -32.56
CA ASN A 34 5.74 8.12 -32.10
C ASN A 34 4.61 8.48 -31.12
N ARG A 35 4.24 9.76 -31.02
CA ARG A 35 3.25 10.26 -30.03
C ARG A 35 1.92 9.50 -30.08
N ASP A 36 1.33 9.41 -31.27
CA ASP A 36 -0.03 8.91 -31.43
C ASP A 36 -0.16 7.42 -31.04
N LEU A 37 0.88 6.62 -31.30
CA LEU A 37 0.93 5.20 -30.92
C LEU A 37 1.03 4.98 -29.41
N VAL A 38 1.80 5.84 -28.73
CA VAL A 38 2.00 5.77 -27.29
C VAL A 38 0.77 6.30 -26.56
N ASP A 39 0.08 7.30 -27.11
CA ASP A 39 -1.16 7.81 -26.55
C ASP A 39 -2.34 6.83 -26.74
N SER A 40 -2.28 5.92 -27.74
CA SER A 40 -3.35 4.96 -28.04
C SER A 40 -3.40 3.69 -27.17
N HIS A 41 -2.40 3.43 -26.32
CA HIS A 41 -2.35 2.24 -25.45
C HIS A 41 -2.53 2.64 -23.98
N ARG A 42 -3.54 2.08 -23.30
CA ARG A 42 -3.78 2.29 -21.87
C ARG A 42 -2.89 1.36 -21.05
N PHE A 43 -1.85 1.92 -20.45
CA PHE A 43 -0.99 1.21 -19.52
C PHE A 43 -1.59 1.17 -18.11
N VAL A 44 -1.46 0.03 -17.42
CA VAL A 44 -1.83 -0.19 -16.02
C VAL A 44 -0.63 -0.87 -15.36
N ALA A 45 -0.08 -0.27 -14.30
CA ALA A 45 1.07 -0.85 -13.59
C ALA A 45 0.67 -2.15 -12.92
N LEU A 46 1.62 -3.07 -12.80
CA LEU A 46 1.43 -4.21 -11.92
C LEU A 46 1.61 -3.75 -10.46
N LYS A 47 2.64 -2.95 -10.21
CA LYS A 47 3.01 -2.52 -8.86
C LYS A 47 3.48 -1.07 -8.83
N VAL A 48 2.92 -0.31 -7.89
CA VAL A 48 3.40 1.03 -7.53
C VAL A 48 3.77 1.01 -6.05
N SER A 49 4.98 1.47 -5.72
CA SER A 49 5.44 1.60 -4.34
C SER A 49 5.92 3.01 -4.07
N LEU A 50 5.44 3.61 -2.99
CA LEU A 50 5.97 4.83 -2.42
C LEU A 50 6.54 4.52 -1.05
N GLN A 51 7.83 4.77 -0.86
CA GLN A 51 8.53 4.48 0.39
C GLN A 51 9.29 5.70 0.87
N GLU A 52 9.23 6.00 2.15
CA GLU A 52 10.11 6.97 2.78
C GLU A 52 11.20 6.24 3.58
N ILE A 53 12.45 6.61 3.33
CA ILE A 53 13.64 5.98 3.90
C ILE A 53 14.43 7.08 4.63
N PRO A 54 14.40 7.12 5.97
CA PRO A 54 15.24 8.03 6.74
C PRO A 54 16.70 7.62 6.66
N SER A 55 17.61 8.60 6.65
CA SER A 55 19.04 8.34 6.76
C SER A 55 19.41 8.03 8.21
N CYS A 56 20.09 6.90 8.43
CA CYS A 56 20.62 6.54 9.76
C CYS A 56 21.80 7.40 10.21
N MET A 57 22.38 8.20 9.32
CA MET A 57 23.60 8.99 9.56
C MET A 57 23.35 10.49 9.64
N ASP A 58 22.17 10.95 9.21
CA ASP A 58 21.87 12.38 9.04
C ASP A 58 20.36 12.58 9.09
N GLU A 59 19.86 13.12 10.21
CA GLU A 59 18.43 13.30 10.46
C GLU A 59 17.77 14.28 9.47
N GLU A 60 18.54 15.20 8.90
CA GLU A 60 18.07 16.15 7.88
C GLU A 60 17.97 15.50 6.50
N LYS A 61 18.52 14.29 6.34
CA LYS A 61 18.56 13.57 5.07
C LYS A 61 17.55 12.43 5.04
N THR A 62 16.74 12.43 4.01
CA THR A 62 15.64 11.47 3.82
C THR A 62 15.47 11.21 2.33
N ILE A 63 15.06 10.00 1.99
CA ILE A 63 14.85 9.59 0.59
C ILE A 63 13.40 9.19 0.44
N LEU A 64 12.67 9.86 -0.45
CA LEU A 64 11.41 9.32 -0.97
C LEU A 64 11.73 8.49 -2.19
N ARG A 65 11.30 7.24 -2.20
CA ARG A 65 11.47 6.29 -3.30
C ARG A 65 10.11 6.00 -3.91
N LEU A 66 9.98 6.28 -5.20
CA LEU A 66 8.82 5.91 -6.01
C LEU A 66 9.24 4.82 -6.99
N ASP A 67 8.71 3.61 -6.81
CA ASP A 67 8.83 2.53 -7.76
C ASP A 67 7.54 2.37 -8.56
N ILE A 68 7.68 2.22 -9.87
CA ILE A 68 6.60 1.87 -10.79
C ILE A 68 7.12 0.73 -11.66
N ASP A 69 6.68 -0.49 -11.36
CA ASP A 69 7.22 -1.74 -11.90
C ASP A 69 8.76 -1.77 -11.87
N SER A 70 9.42 -1.70 -13.02
CA SER A 70 10.88 -1.75 -13.18
C SER A 70 11.58 -0.38 -13.05
N PHE A 71 10.84 0.70 -12.89
CA PHE A 71 11.38 2.05 -12.84
C PHE A 71 11.35 2.62 -11.44
N THR A 72 12.45 3.24 -11.05
CA THR A 72 12.61 3.83 -9.73
C THR A 72 12.99 5.30 -9.86
N ILE A 73 12.39 6.14 -9.02
CA ILE A 73 12.80 7.53 -8.80
C ILE A 73 13.15 7.69 -7.33
N TRP A 74 14.32 8.26 -7.05
CA TRP A 74 14.70 8.68 -5.70
C TRP A 74 14.67 10.21 -5.60
N PHE A 75 13.95 10.72 -4.62
CA PHE A 75 13.95 12.12 -4.22
C PHE A 75 14.76 12.23 -2.93
N ILE A 76 16.06 12.47 -3.08
CA ILE A 76 17.02 12.55 -1.97
C ILE A 76 17.02 13.99 -1.46
N GLY A 77 16.34 14.22 -0.34
CA GLY A 77 16.21 15.55 0.28
C GLY A 77 17.25 15.79 1.36
N LYS A 78 17.79 17.02 1.41
CA LYS A 78 18.53 17.58 2.54
C LYS A 78 18.46 19.10 2.49
N ASN A 79 18.12 19.76 3.60
CA ASN A 79 18.09 21.23 3.74
C ASN A 79 17.32 21.95 2.63
N ASP A 80 16.08 21.47 2.38
CA ASP A 80 15.19 21.93 1.31
C ASP A 80 15.80 21.93 -0.09
N VAL A 81 16.86 21.15 -0.30
CA VAL A 81 17.41 20.81 -1.61
C VAL A 81 17.12 19.35 -1.88
N THR A 82 16.58 19.07 -3.04
CA THR A 82 16.25 17.71 -3.48
C THR A 82 17.06 17.34 -4.70
N ARG A 83 17.82 16.25 -4.58
CA ARG A 83 18.42 15.57 -5.72
C ARG A 83 17.49 14.47 -6.22
N VAL A 84 17.15 14.51 -7.50
CA VAL A 84 16.30 13.52 -8.16
C VAL A 84 17.18 12.59 -8.98
N GLU A 85 17.19 11.32 -8.61
CA GLU A 85 17.85 10.23 -9.33
C GLU A 85 16.81 9.27 -9.89
N ARG A 86 17.18 8.55 -10.95
CA ARG A 86 16.31 7.61 -11.63
C ARG A 86 17.08 6.36 -11.99
N ALA A 87 16.41 5.21 -11.94
CA ALA A 87 16.97 3.96 -12.42
C ALA A 87 15.96 3.13 -13.20
N TRP A 88 16.51 2.23 -13.98
CA TRP A 88 15.79 1.21 -14.72
C TRP A 88 16.33 -0.17 -14.37
N ASN A 89 15.50 -1.10 -13.90
CA ASN A 89 15.97 -2.45 -13.51
C ASN A 89 17.18 -2.40 -12.54
N GLY A 90 17.22 -1.39 -11.66
CA GLY A 90 18.35 -1.16 -10.76
C GLY A 90 19.56 -0.45 -11.37
N GLU A 91 19.59 -0.21 -12.68
CA GLU A 91 20.65 0.54 -13.35
C GLU A 91 20.37 2.05 -13.29
N LEU A 92 21.25 2.80 -12.62
CA LEU A 92 21.15 4.25 -12.51
C LEU A 92 21.30 4.93 -13.87
N MET A 93 20.45 5.92 -14.10
CA MET A 93 20.58 6.80 -15.27
C MET A 93 21.71 7.81 -15.04
N GLU A 94 22.49 8.12 -16.08
CA GLU A 94 23.67 8.99 -15.99
C GLU A 94 23.38 10.42 -15.50
N ARG A 95 22.12 10.87 -15.58
CA ARG A 95 21.72 12.26 -15.27
C ARG A 95 20.85 12.31 -14.03
N PHE A 96 21.25 13.17 -13.09
CA PHE A 96 20.44 13.59 -11.96
C PHE A 96 20.04 15.06 -12.11
N GLU A 97 18.98 15.45 -11.39
CA GLU A 97 18.54 16.84 -11.28
C GLU A 97 18.64 17.31 -9.84
N THR A 98 18.92 18.60 -9.64
CA THR A 98 18.84 19.24 -8.32
C THR A 98 17.77 20.32 -8.37
N LYS A 99 16.92 20.36 -7.33
CA LYS A 99 15.88 21.38 -7.14
C LYS A 99 16.08 22.02 -5.77
N GLU A 100 16.00 23.35 -5.68
CA GLU A 100 15.99 24.10 -4.41
C GLU A 100 14.58 24.10 -3.81
N GLU A 101 14.04 22.90 -3.59
CA GLU A 101 12.70 22.69 -3.08
C GLU A 101 12.67 21.41 -2.22
N ASN A 102 11.72 21.35 -1.27
CA ASN A 102 11.53 20.19 -0.41
C ASN A 102 11.15 18.93 -1.22
N ARG A 103 11.68 17.78 -0.80
CA ARG A 103 11.49 16.49 -1.50
C ARG A 103 10.02 16.09 -1.65
N ILE A 104 9.17 16.46 -0.69
CA ILE A 104 7.74 16.16 -0.73
C ILE A 104 7.08 16.96 -1.86
N ASP A 105 7.40 18.24 -2.01
CA ASP A 105 6.84 19.09 -3.07
C ASP A 105 7.35 18.69 -4.46
N VAL A 106 8.62 18.24 -4.54
CA VAL A 106 9.14 17.64 -5.77
C VAL A 106 8.37 16.35 -6.09
N LEU A 107 8.22 15.42 -5.14
CA LEU A 107 7.42 14.20 -5.33
C LEU A 107 6.00 14.54 -5.79
N ARG A 108 5.34 15.50 -5.13
CA ARG A 108 3.98 15.95 -5.47
C ARG A 108 3.83 16.33 -6.93
N ARG A 109 4.71 17.20 -7.42
CA ARG A 109 4.70 17.59 -8.83
C ARG A 109 4.95 16.41 -9.78
N TYR A 110 5.73 15.41 -9.38
CA TYR A 110 5.91 14.20 -10.19
C TYR A 110 4.65 13.34 -10.20
N MET A 111 4.07 13.08 -9.03
CA MET A 111 2.81 12.35 -8.89
C MET A 111 1.68 13.02 -9.66
N ASP A 112 1.58 14.34 -9.61
CA ASP A 112 0.56 15.11 -10.34
C ASP A 112 0.70 14.93 -11.86
N ARG A 113 1.94 14.81 -12.38
CA ARG A 113 2.18 14.49 -13.80
C ARG A 113 1.78 13.06 -14.13
N PHE A 114 2.06 12.10 -13.25
CA PHE A 114 1.59 10.71 -13.42
C PHE A 114 0.06 10.61 -13.39
N LEU A 115 -0.59 11.49 -12.63
CA LEU A 115 -2.04 11.54 -12.41
C LEU A 115 -2.79 12.44 -13.39
N MET A 116 -2.16 12.98 -14.44
CA MET A 116 -2.81 13.84 -15.46
C MET A 116 -4.00 13.17 -16.18
N LYS A 117 -4.22 11.86 -15.99
CA LYS A 117 -5.42 11.10 -16.42
C LYS A 117 -6.45 10.89 -15.28
N GLU A 118 -6.51 11.81 -14.33
CA GLU A 118 -7.40 11.87 -13.15
C GLU A 118 -7.18 10.80 -12.06
N ARG A 119 -6.60 9.64 -12.40
CA ARG A 119 -6.31 8.56 -11.45
C ARG A 119 -5.15 7.68 -11.91
N LEU A 120 -4.44 7.10 -10.95
CA LEU A 120 -3.42 6.08 -11.17
C LEU A 120 -4.05 4.70 -10.96
N GLU A 121 -3.96 3.83 -11.98
CA GLU A 121 -4.39 2.43 -11.87
C GLU A 121 -3.17 1.52 -11.75
N THR A 122 -3.21 0.60 -10.80
CA THR A 122 -2.20 -0.44 -10.54
C THR A 122 -2.86 -1.69 -9.98
N ASP A 123 -2.26 -2.88 -10.07
CA ASP A 123 -2.79 -4.05 -9.33
C ASP A 123 -2.46 -3.94 -7.83
N GLU A 124 -1.19 -3.70 -7.52
CA GLU A 124 -0.68 -3.54 -6.16
C GLU A 124 -0.21 -2.10 -5.90
N LEU A 125 -0.64 -1.52 -4.77
CA LEU A 125 -0.18 -0.23 -4.27
C LEU A 125 0.43 -0.40 -2.88
N LEU A 126 1.65 0.07 -2.70
CA LEU A 126 2.38 0.02 -1.44
C LEU A 126 2.75 1.43 -1.03
N ILE A 127 2.40 1.81 0.19
CA ILE A 127 2.74 3.09 0.79
C ILE A 127 3.40 2.78 2.13
N ILE A 128 4.70 3.05 2.24
CA ILE A 128 5.53 2.61 3.36
C ILE A 128 6.26 3.81 3.98
N GLY A 129 6.01 4.01 5.27
CA GLY A 129 6.59 5.06 6.09
C GLY A 129 6.23 6.51 5.72
N PRO A 130 5.09 6.84 5.06
CA PRO A 130 4.83 8.22 4.66
C PRO A 130 4.75 9.14 5.89
N SER A 131 5.70 10.07 6.02
CA SER A 131 5.67 11.10 7.06
C SER A 131 4.93 12.38 6.63
N PHE A 132 3.97 12.25 5.72
CA PHE A 132 3.21 13.37 5.15
C PHE A 132 1.84 12.95 4.63
N GLU A 133 0.95 13.92 4.46
CA GLU A 133 -0.37 13.71 3.85
C GLU A 133 -0.33 13.73 2.32
N PRO A 134 -1.16 12.90 1.68
CA PRO A 134 -1.29 12.88 0.23
C PRO A 134 -1.87 14.21 -0.28
N SER A 135 -1.54 14.58 -1.52
CA SER A 135 -2.19 15.72 -2.16
C SER A 135 -3.68 15.46 -2.45
N ASP A 136 -4.49 16.51 -2.48
CA ASP A 136 -5.94 16.39 -2.64
C ASP A 136 -6.38 15.81 -3.99
N ASN A 137 -5.61 16.08 -5.03
CA ASN A 137 -5.82 15.62 -6.39
C ASN A 137 -5.40 14.15 -6.61
N TRP A 138 -4.78 13.49 -5.63
CA TRP A 138 -4.36 12.12 -5.78
C TRP A 138 -5.53 11.15 -5.71
N LYS A 139 -5.59 10.25 -6.70
CA LYS A 139 -6.61 9.20 -6.77
C LYS A 139 -5.96 7.92 -7.29
N PHE A 140 -6.16 6.85 -6.56
CA PHE A 140 -5.61 5.53 -6.85
C PHE A 140 -6.73 4.51 -6.99
N ARG A 141 -6.55 3.59 -7.93
CA ARG A 141 -7.38 2.40 -8.04
C ARG A 141 -6.46 1.20 -8.08
N CYS A 142 -6.64 0.29 -7.13
CA CYS A 142 -5.89 -0.94 -7.07
C CYS A 142 -6.73 -2.12 -6.59
N SER A 143 -6.18 -3.32 -6.76
CA SER A 143 -6.73 -4.56 -6.21
C SER A 143 -6.18 -4.80 -4.81
N LYS A 144 -4.92 -4.44 -4.56
CA LYS A 144 -4.22 -4.66 -3.30
C LYS A 144 -3.64 -3.36 -2.76
N LEU A 145 -3.88 -3.09 -1.48
CA LEU A 145 -3.28 -1.96 -0.77
C LEU A 145 -2.51 -2.45 0.46
N LEU A 146 -1.23 -2.07 0.53
CA LEU A 146 -0.43 -2.14 1.74
C LEU A 146 -0.09 -0.72 2.18
N LEU A 147 -0.59 -0.32 3.35
CA LEU A 147 -0.30 0.98 3.97
C LEU A 147 0.36 0.77 5.33
N VAL A 148 1.65 1.06 5.42
CA VAL A 148 2.44 0.91 6.65
C VAL A 148 2.96 2.28 7.03
N SER A 149 2.40 2.90 8.06
CA SER A 149 2.71 4.28 8.45
C SER A 149 2.92 4.39 9.95
N THR A 150 3.84 3.59 10.50
CA THR A 150 4.03 3.47 11.95
C THR A 150 4.43 4.79 12.61
N GLY A 151 3.67 5.21 13.63
CA GLY A 151 3.98 6.37 14.45
C GLY A 151 3.51 7.70 13.89
N VAL A 152 2.71 7.67 12.82
CA VAL A 152 2.05 8.87 12.30
C VAL A 152 0.66 9.03 12.89
N PRO A 153 0.09 10.25 12.89
CA PRO A 153 -1.26 10.46 13.36
C PRO A 153 -2.30 9.64 12.56
N PRO A 154 -3.32 9.04 13.20
CA PRO A 154 -4.34 8.22 12.51
C PRO A 154 -5.04 8.93 11.36
N GLN A 155 -5.26 10.24 11.47
CA GLN A 155 -5.88 11.03 10.41
C GLN A 155 -5.07 11.01 9.10
N TRP A 156 -3.74 10.86 9.15
CA TRP A 156 -2.94 10.75 7.93
C TRP A 156 -3.15 9.40 7.24
N VAL A 157 -3.29 8.32 8.02
CA VAL A 157 -3.65 7.00 7.50
C VAL A 157 -5.01 7.08 6.79
N ILE A 158 -5.98 7.74 7.43
CA ILE A 158 -7.31 7.99 6.85
C ILE A 158 -7.20 8.81 5.55
N SER A 159 -6.44 9.92 5.56
CA SER A 159 -6.22 10.77 4.37
C SER A 159 -5.65 9.97 3.20
N TRP A 160 -4.70 9.06 3.45
CA TRP A 160 -4.15 8.15 2.46
C TRP A 160 -5.17 7.13 1.93
N MET A 161 -5.91 6.47 2.84
CA MET A 161 -6.96 5.53 2.48
C MET A 161 -8.05 6.17 1.60
N GLN A 162 -8.44 7.41 1.91
CA GLN A 162 -9.43 8.16 1.14
C GLN A 162 -9.00 8.48 -0.30
N LYS A 163 -7.71 8.40 -0.62
CA LYS A 163 -7.22 8.54 -2.01
C LYS A 163 -7.38 7.25 -2.81
N VAL A 164 -7.73 6.13 -2.19
CA VAL A 164 -7.84 4.81 -2.84
C VAL A 164 -9.31 4.40 -2.98
N ASP A 165 -9.68 3.80 -4.11
CA ASP A 165 -11.01 3.18 -4.29
C ASP A 165 -11.27 2.11 -3.21
N PRO A 166 -12.44 2.11 -2.54
CA PRO A 166 -12.73 1.14 -1.46
C PRO A 166 -12.91 -0.32 -1.92
N HIS A 167 -13.08 -0.59 -3.22
CA HIS A 167 -13.29 -1.94 -3.73
C HIS A 167 -11.98 -2.71 -3.90
N LEU A 168 -11.36 -3.08 -2.77
CA LEU A 168 -10.12 -3.84 -2.73
C LEU A 168 -10.38 -5.34 -2.69
N ASN A 169 -9.45 -6.12 -3.27
CA ASN A 169 -9.36 -7.55 -3.02
C ASN A 169 -8.64 -7.80 -1.69
N GLU A 170 -7.54 -7.10 -1.45
CA GLU A 170 -6.69 -7.26 -0.26
C GLU A 170 -6.33 -5.89 0.33
N LEU A 171 -6.49 -5.73 1.64
CA LEU A 171 -6.16 -4.53 2.38
C LEU A 171 -5.33 -4.88 3.61
N MET A 172 -4.16 -4.26 3.73
CA MET A 172 -3.34 -4.31 4.94
C MET A 172 -3.00 -2.89 5.39
N VAL A 173 -3.32 -2.57 6.64
CA VAL A 173 -2.99 -1.28 7.26
C VAL A 173 -2.26 -1.52 8.58
N LYS A 174 -1.11 -0.86 8.75
CA LYS A 174 -0.28 -0.91 9.96
C LYS A 174 0.05 0.50 10.43
N ASN A 175 -0.35 0.83 11.66
CA ASN A 175 0.01 2.06 12.38
C ASN A 175 -0.25 1.87 13.88
N TRP A 176 0.51 2.52 14.77
CA TRP A 176 0.34 2.39 16.22
C TRP A 176 -1.09 2.64 16.73
N SER A 177 -1.86 3.49 16.03
CA SER A 177 -3.29 3.66 16.26
C SER A 177 -4.03 3.72 14.93
N LEU A 178 -5.19 3.05 14.88
CA LEU A 178 -6.11 3.04 13.75
C LEU A 178 -7.47 3.65 14.15
N GLU A 179 -7.48 4.61 15.06
CA GLU A 179 -8.70 5.36 15.41
C GLU A 179 -9.35 6.00 14.18
N GLY A 180 -10.66 5.84 14.05
CA GLY A 180 -11.49 6.29 12.93
C GLY A 180 -11.44 5.39 11.70
N ILE A 181 -10.67 4.29 11.72
CA ILE A 181 -10.55 3.43 10.54
C ILE A 181 -11.84 2.65 10.27
N SER A 182 -12.60 2.32 11.33
CA SER A 182 -13.85 1.58 11.23
C SER A 182 -14.96 2.34 10.49
N GLU A 183 -14.83 3.66 10.34
CA GLU A 183 -15.76 4.50 9.56
C GLU A 183 -15.50 4.42 8.04
N LEU A 184 -14.40 3.80 7.61
CA LEU A 184 -14.03 3.75 6.21
C LEU A 184 -14.74 2.61 5.47
N PRO A 185 -15.33 2.88 4.29
CA PRO A 185 -15.99 1.85 3.49
C PRO A 185 -15.04 0.73 3.07
N HIS A 186 -13.74 1.00 2.97
CA HIS A 186 -12.69 0.04 2.64
C HIS A 186 -12.72 -1.20 3.55
N ILE A 187 -13.02 -1.01 4.84
CA ILE A 187 -13.05 -2.09 5.83
C ILE A 187 -14.15 -3.10 5.52
N PHE A 188 -15.32 -2.64 5.10
CA PHE A 188 -16.48 -3.48 4.82
C PHE A 188 -16.57 -3.95 3.35
N GLN A 189 -15.83 -3.31 2.45
CA GLN A 189 -15.86 -3.58 1.01
C GLN A 189 -14.69 -4.42 0.51
N THR A 190 -13.66 -4.62 1.33
CA THR A 190 -12.56 -5.53 1.02
C THR A 190 -13.08 -6.96 0.87
N LYS A 191 -12.75 -7.60 -0.26
CA LYS A 191 -13.41 -8.85 -0.68
C LYS A 191 -12.79 -10.11 -0.12
N ARG A 192 -11.46 -10.19 -0.03
CA ARG A 192 -10.74 -11.43 0.28
C ARG A 192 -10.01 -11.35 1.60
N LYS A 193 -9.00 -10.48 1.68
CA LYS A 193 -8.09 -10.39 2.83
C LYS A 193 -8.11 -9.01 3.47
N LEU A 194 -8.33 -8.95 4.78
CA LEU A 194 -8.25 -7.73 5.57
C LEU A 194 -7.31 -7.92 6.76
N SER A 195 -6.27 -7.10 6.84
CA SER A 195 -5.30 -7.10 7.93
C SER A 195 -5.20 -5.72 8.58
N LEU A 196 -5.65 -5.63 9.82
CA LEU A 196 -5.58 -4.48 10.73
C LEU A 196 -4.92 -4.96 12.03
N ARG A 197 -3.60 -5.14 12.01
CA ARG A 197 -2.84 -5.78 13.11
C ARG A 197 -2.77 -4.92 14.37
N ASP A 198 -2.87 -3.62 14.22
CA ASP A 198 -2.88 -2.66 15.32
C ASP A 198 -4.31 -2.38 15.78
N SER A 199 -4.48 -1.88 17.01
CA SER A 199 -5.80 -1.69 17.63
C SER A 199 -6.75 -0.83 16.78
N ALA A 200 -7.62 -1.49 16.04
CA ALA A 200 -8.73 -0.89 15.33
C ALA A 200 -9.92 -0.66 16.28
N ASP A 201 -10.65 0.40 16.05
CA ASP A 201 -11.84 0.81 16.81
C ASP A 201 -13.12 0.17 16.26
N LEU A 202 -13.11 -1.16 16.12
CA LEU A 202 -14.25 -1.95 15.63
C LEU A 202 -15.23 -2.29 16.76
N SER A 203 -16.53 -2.11 16.51
CA SER A 203 -17.59 -2.71 17.33
C SER A 203 -17.92 -4.14 16.88
N ASP A 204 -18.70 -4.87 17.68
CA ASP A 204 -19.22 -6.19 17.31
C ASP A 204 -20.05 -6.11 16.02
N GLU A 205 -20.91 -5.11 15.89
CA GLU A 205 -21.75 -4.90 14.71
C GLU A 205 -20.91 -4.59 13.47
N GLN A 206 -19.86 -3.77 13.61
CA GLN A 206 -18.95 -3.47 12.51
C GLN A 206 -18.15 -4.71 12.10
N LEU A 207 -17.68 -5.52 13.05
CA LEU A 207 -17.00 -6.78 12.77
C LEU A 207 -17.89 -7.75 11.99
N GLU A 208 -19.17 -7.86 12.35
CA GLU A 208 -20.15 -8.69 11.61
C GLU A 208 -20.40 -8.21 10.17
N MET A 209 -20.18 -6.92 9.88
CA MET A 209 -20.34 -6.35 8.53
C MET A 209 -19.15 -6.60 7.59
N ILE A 210 -18.02 -7.11 8.10
CA ILE A 210 -16.83 -7.37 7.29
C ILE A 210 -17.09 -8.55 6.35
N LYS A 211 -16.82 -8.34 5.05
CA LYS A 211 -17.04 -9.35 4.00
C LYS A 211 -15.87 -10.29 3.80
N ALA A 212 -14.65 -9.83 4.09
CA ALA A 212 -13.45 -10.63 3.99
C ALA A 212 -13.48 -11.80 4.98
N THR A 213 -12.95 -12.94 4.56
CA THR A 213 -12.88 -14.16 5.38
C THR A 213 -11.44 -14.47 5.82
N ASP A 214 -10.44 -14.06 5.04
CA ASP A 214 -9.03 -14.04 5.46
C ASP A 214 -8.80 -12.77 6.31
N LEU A 215 -8.77 -12.95 7.63
CA LEU A 215 -8.82 -11.87 8.62
C LEU A 215 -7.65 -11.93 9.57
N GLU A 216 -6.98 -10.79 9.72
CA GLU A 216 -6.00 -10.56 10.76
C GLU A 216 -6.28 -9.22 11.44
N LEU A 217 -6.99 -9.25 12.57
CA LEU A 217 -7.56 -8.07 13.20
C LEU A 217 -7.12 -7.94 14.67
N SER A 218 -7.05 -6.70 15.15
CA SER A 218 -6.88 -6.38 16.55
C SER A 218 -7.87 -5.30 16.96
N SER A 219 -8.65 -5.54 18.01
CA SER A 219 -9.58 -4.55 18.54
C SER A 219 -9.88 -4.78 20.02
N TRP A 220 -9.83 -3.71 20.81
CA TRP A 220 -10.08 -3.75 22.24
C TRP A 220 -11.55 -3.54 22.63
N THR A 221 -12.38 -3.13 21.68
CA THR A 221 -13.82 -2.84 21.88
C THR A 221 -14.72 -4.01 21.52
N VAL A 222 -14.22 -4.97 20.76
CA VAL A 222 -14.95 -6.20 20.39
C VAL A 222 -15.07 -7.15 21.58
N THR A 223 -16.26 -7.69 21.78
CA THR A 223 -16.57 -8.63 22.86
C THR A 223 -16.27 -10.08 22.46
N PRO A 224 -16.18 -11.02 23.41
CA PRO A 224 -16.02 -12.44 23.08
C PRO A 224 -17.13 -13.00 22.19
N GLU A 225 -18.36 -12.51 22.35
CA GLU A 225 -19.49 -12.92 21.51
C GLU A 225 -19.34 -12.39 20.07
N GLY A 226 -18.83 -11.15 19.91
CA GLY A 226 -18.47 -10.60 18.60
C GLY A 226 -17.41 -11.43 17.89
N VAL A 227 -16.32 -11.78 18.59
CA VAL A 227 -15.26 -12.66 18.06
C VAL A 227 -15.82 -14.02 17.66
N LYS A 228 -16.68 -14.62 18.52
CA LYS A 228 -17.32 -15.91 18.25
C LYS A 228 -18.14 -15.88 16.97
N LYS A 229 -18.97 -14.86 16.76
CA LYS A 229 -19.77 -14.74 15.53
C LYS A 229 -18.91 -14.56 14.29
N ALA A 230 -17.84 -13.78 14.39
CA ALA A 230 -16.87 -13.61 13.30
C ALA A 230 -16.19 -14.95 12.95
N LEU A 231 -15.82 -15.73 13.97
CA LEU A 231 -15.25 -17.06 13.80
C LEU A 231 -16.26 -18.06 13.19
N GLU A 232 -17.52 -18.01 13.59
CA GLU A 232 -18.59 -18.79 12.96
C GLU A 232 -18.77 -18.43 11.48
N ASN A 233 -18.70 -17.15 11.13
CA ASN A 233 -18.74 -16.68 9.75
C ASN A 233 -17.56 -17.23 8.94
N TYR A 234 -16.35 -17.18 9.51
CA TYR A 234 -15.15 -17.79 8.92
C TYR A 234 -15.33 -19.29 8.64
N PHE A 235 -15.85 -20.07 9.60
CA PHE A 235 -16.07 -21.50 9.38
C PHE A 235 -17.14 -21.80 8.31
N ARG A 236 -18.15 -20.94 8.17
CA ARG A 236 -19.23 -21.14 7.19
C ARG A 236 -18.85 -20.72 5.77
N ASN A 237 -18.08 -19.64 5.64
CA ASN A 237 -17.87 -18.94 4.38
C ASN A 237 -16.41 -18.88 3.92
N GLY A 238 -15.45 -19.20 4.80
CA GLY A 238 -14.02 -19.13 4.50
C GLY A 238 -13.56 -20.16 3.48
N HIS A 239 -12.47 -19.82 2.80
CA HIS A 239 -11.77 -20.70 1.88
C HIS A 239 -10.69 -21.53 2.60
N PRO A 240 -10.24 -22.67 2.02
CA PRO A 240 -9.23 -23.53 2.65
C PRO A 240 -7.89 -22.84 2.97
N ASP A 241 -7.54 -21.79 2.23
CA ASP A 241 -6.29 -21.05 2.39
C ASP A 241 -6.46 -19.75 3.20
N ASP A 242 -7.66 -19.49 3.72
CA ASP A 242 -7.91 -18.31 4.56
C ASP A 242 -7.36 -18.55 5.97
N GLU A 243 -6.96 -17.47 6.64
CA GLU A 243 -6.56 -17.48 8.04
C GLU A 243 -7.52 -16.59 8.85
N PHE A 244 -7.79 -16.97 10.10
CA PHE A 244 -8.51 -16.13 11.05
C PHE A 244 -7.66 -15.91 12.29
N ALA A 245 -7.15 -14.69 12.44
CA ALA A 245 -6.40 -14.23 13.59
C ALA A 245 -7.08 -12.99 14.17
N PHE A 246 -7.46 -13.06 15.45
CA PHE A 246 -8.11 -11.95 16.14
C PHE A 246 -7.47 -11.71 17.51
N ARG A 247 -7.08 -10.46 17.78
CA ARG A 247 -6.58 -10.02 19.09
C ARG A 247 -7.62 -9.13 19.77
N ALA A 248 -8.10 -9.54 20.94
CA ALA A 248 -9.11 -8.81 21.71
C ALA A 248 -8.74 -8.74 23.20
N LEU A 249 -9.42 -7.87 23.96
CA LEU A 249 -9.37 -7.88 25.42
C LEU A 249 -10.40 -8.89 25.95
N PHE A 250 -9.91 -10.03 26.41
CA PHE A 250 -10.73 -11.03 27.10
C PHE A 250 -10.68 -10.82 28.62
N PRO A 251 -11.79 -11.10 29.35
CA PRO A 251 -11.75 -11.20 30.81
C PRO A 251 -10.70 -12.23 31.27
N GLU A 252 -10.04 -12.00 32.41
CA GLU A 252 -8.97 -12.88 32.91
C GLU A 252 -9.37 -14.36 33.07
N ASN A 253 -10.65 -14.61 33.36
CA ASN A 253 -11.21 -15.95 33.57
C ASN A 253 -11.94 -16.50 32.34
N PHE A 254 -11.83 -15.86 31.18
CA PHE A 254 -12.47 -16.33 29.96
C PHE A 254 -11.78 -17.60 29.46
N ASP A 255 -12.55 -18.66 29.21
CA ASP A 255 -12.05 -19.88 28.57
C ASP A 255 -12.16 -19.72 27.04
N PRO A 256 -11.03 -19.66 26.29
CA PRO A 256 -11.06 -19.52 24.84
C PRO A 256 -11.83 -20.62 24.11
N ILE A 257 -12.02 -21.79 24.73
CA ILE A 257 -12.83 -22.88 24.17
C ILE A 257 -14.29 -22.42 23.95
N GLU A 258 -14.79 -21.46 24.73
CA GLU A 258 -16.16 -20.93 24.59
C GLU A 258 -16.42 -20.22 23.25
N LEU A 259 -15.36 -19.82 22.53
CA LEU A 259 -15.46 -19.23 21.18
C LEU A 259 -15.83 -20.27 20.11
N PHE A 260 -15.58 -21.55 20.35
CA PHE A 260 -15.78 -22.59 19.35
C PHE A 260 -17.18 -23.23 19.47
N PRO A 261 -17.84 -23.55 18.34
CA PRO A 261 -19.03 -24.38 18.34
C PRO A 261 -18.80 -25.71 19.07
N LYS A 262 -19.78 -26.16 19.87
CA LYS A 262 -19.67 -27.36 20.71
C LYS A 262 -19.51 -28.66 19.90
N GLU A 263 -19.85 -28.61 18.63
CA GLU A 263 -19.79 -29.73 17.69
C GLU A 263 -18.37 -29.97 17.15
N LEU A 264 -17.43 -29.05 17.38
CA LEU A 264 -16.04 -29.18 16.94
C LEU A 264 -15.19 -29.92 17.96
N ASN A 265 -14.39 -30.87 17.47
CA ASN A 265 -13.31 -31.46 18.26
C ASN A 265 -12.11 -30.50 18.26
N VAL A 266 -11.96 -29.71 19.32
CA VAL A 266 -10.88 -28.74 19.47
C VAL A 266 -9.65 -29.41 20.09
N GLU A 267 -8.50 -29.37 19.40
CA GLU A 267 -7.21 -29.75 19.96
C GLU A 267 -6.44 -28.47 20.36
N VAL A 268 -6.22 -28.27 21.66
CA VAL A 268 -5.47 -27.11 22.16
C VAL A 268 -3.97 -27.43 22.11
N LYS A 269 -3.23 -26.70 21.27
CA LYS A 269 -1.75 -26.72 21.28
C LYS A 269 -1.26 -25.41 21.89
N SER A 270 -0.65 -25.49 23.07
CA SER A 270 0.02 -24.35 23.68
C SER A 270 1.35 -24.07 22.95
N GLY A 271 1.42 -22.91 22.30
CA GLY A 271 2.65 -22.37 21.72
C GLY A 271 2.84 -20.93 22.20
N SER A 272 4.05 -20.60 22.66
CA SER A 272 4.44 -19.21 22.85
C SER A 272 4.58 -18.56 21.48
N VAL A 273 3.73 -17.58 21.17
CA VAL A 273 4.01 -16.66 20.07
C VAL A 273 5.18 -15.80 20.56
N GLU A 274 6.40 -16.14 20.15
CA GLU A 274 7.52 -15.21 20.30
C GLU A 274 7.15 -13.95 19.52
N ASP A 275 7.13 -12.81 20.19
CA ASP A 275 7.01 -11.51 19.54
C ASP A 275 8.11 -11.42 18.49
N GLU A 276 7.75 -11.61 17.21
CA GLU A 276 8.63 -11.28 16.09
C GLU A 276 8.92 -9.78 16.18
N LYS A 277 10.07 -9.47 16.79
CA LYS A 277 10.69 -8.15 16.72
C LYS A 277 11.00 -7.86 15.24
N MET A 278 10.13 -7.08 14.60
CA MET A 278 10.43 -6.32 13.38
C MET A 278 9.85 -4.92 13.44
#